data_AF-A0A914HE16-F1
#
_entry.id   AF-A0A914HE16-F1
#
_cell.length_a   1.000
_cell.length_b   1.000
_cell.length_c   1.000
_cell.angle_alpha   90.00
_cell.angle_beta   90.00
_cell.angle_gamma   90.00
#
_symmetry.space_group_name_H-M   'P 1'
#
loop_
_entity.id
_entity.type
_entity.pdbx_description
1 polymer ?
#
loop_
_entity_poly.entity_id
_entity_poly.type
_entity_poly.pdbx_seq_one_letter_code
_entity_poly.pdbx_strand_id
1 'polypeptide(L)'
;MFFNSLIQFWNVQIAIYFCAVFVFLNGRRLVRSIAIFYLGGLLLGICLSFLFFGYFLQRIIPIPSITRIPLFFGGWPISLYFSYLTWTNIDLILQDYKLYAIFYLCFFGVLSLAVCYRVGPPSDIRTLNLIAWLLQLASLAAIYFLSLSRERGEIPVEASNACKSDAHQIITFIYGPQQRKLLTEDEYREEARTYTQIELDKLKRHCQSQKSRDALRLISRLHTPNKTSSFIAGDAEHISPQERSIHSELYECFEGQNNDDMGGYITDDNN
;
A
#
# COMPACT_ATOMS: atom_id res chain seq x y z
N MET A 1 -15.97 38.11 -17.96
CA MET A 1 -15.82 36.74 -18.50
C MET A 1 -14.43 36.16 -18.25
N PHE A 2 -13.34 36.89 -18.56
CA PHE A 2 -11.96 36.45 -18.31
C PHE A 2 -11.63 36.14 -16.85
N PHE A 3 -12.07 36.97 -15.90
CA PHE A 3 -11.79 36.76 -14.47
C PHE A 3 -12.40 35.46 -13.91
N ASN A 4 -13.65 35.15 -14.27
CA ASN A 4 -14.30 33.89 -13.89
C ASN A 4 -13.63 32.66 -14.53
N SER A 5 -13.19 32.76 -15.78
CA SER A 5 -12.42 31.70 -16.45
C SER A 5 -11.08 31.45 -15.74
N LEU A 6 -10.40 32.53 -15.32
CA LEU A 6 -9.15 32.43 -14.57
C LEU A 6 -9.38 31.73 -13.21
N ILE A 7 -10.39 32.14 -12.44
CA ILE A 7 -10.72 31.53 -11.15
C ILE A 7 -11.04 30.05 -11.30
N GLN A 8 -11.83 29.68 -12.31
CA GLN A 8 -12.13 28.27 -12.55
C GLN A 8 -10.87 27.46 -12.90
N PHE A 9 -9.99 28.01 -13.73
CA PHE A 9 -8.71 27.38 -14.06
C PHE A 9 -7.85 27.13 -12.80
N TRP A 10 -7.71 28.13 -11.94
CA TRP A 10 -6.98 27.99 -10.67
C TRP A 10 -7.61 26.98 -9.73
N ASN A 11 -8.95 26.97 -9.61
CA ASN A 11 -9.67 26.02 -8.77
C ASN A 11 -9.44 24.57 -9.24
N VAL A 12 -9.43 24.32 -10.55
CA VAL A 12 -9.13 22.99 -11.11
C VAL A 12 -7.69 22.57 -10.78
N GLN A 13 -6.71 23.47 -10.91
CA GLN A 13 -5.32 23.15 -10.58
C GLN A 13 -5.14 22.80 -9.09
N ILE A 14 -5.79 23.56 -8.20
CA ILE A 14 -5.78 23.28 -6.76
C ILE A 14 -6.42 21.93 -6.46
N ALA A 15 -7.56 21.60 -7.10
CA ALA A 15 -8.22 20.31 -6.93
C ALA A 15 -7.34 19.14 -7.39
N ILE A 16 -6.66 19.28 -8.54
CA ILE A 16 -5.72 18.26 -9.05
C ILE A 16 -4.54 18.09 -8.09
N TYR A 17 -4.01 19.17 -7.51
CA TYR A 17 -2.94 19.11 -6.52
C TYR A 17 -3.36 18.31 -5.28
N PHE A 18 -4.51 18.64 -4.68
CA PHE A 18 -5.00 17.91 -3.50
C PHE A 18 -5.30 16.44 -3.82
N CYS A 19 -5.84 16.15 -5.01
CA CYS A 19 -6.03 14.78 -5.47
C CYS A 19 -4.70 14.03 -5.59
N ALA A 20 -3.67 14.65 -6.19
CA ALA A 20 -2.34 14.04 -6.33
C ALA A 20 -1.69 13.78 -4.95
N VAL A 21 -1.82 14.71 -4.01
CA VAL A 21 -1.36 14.52 -2.62
C VAL A 21 -2.11 13.36 -1.98
N PHE A 22 -3.44 13.31 -2.08
CA PHE A 22 -4.24 12.22 -1.52
C PHE A 22 -3.81 10.84 -2.06
N VAL A 23 -3.57 10.75 -3.38
CA VAL A 23 -3.09 9.53 -4.04
C VAL A 23 -1.69 9.16 -3.57
N PHE A 24 -0.78 10.12 -3.41
CA PHE A 24 0.58 9.87 -2.93
C PHE A 24 0.56 9.23 -1.52
N LEU A 25 -0.25 9.81 -0.63
CA LEU A 25 -0.37 9.39 0.77
C LEU A 25 -1.03 8.02 0.90
N ASN A 26 -2.12 7.80 0.17
CA ASN A 26 -2.89 6.56 0.26
C ASN A 26 -2.51 5.52 -0.81
N GLY A 27 -1.47 5.74 -1.62
CA GLY A 27 -1.17 4.92 -2.79
C GLY A 27 -1.07 3.41 -2.50
N ARG A 28 -0.44 3.04 -1.38
CA ARG A 28 -0.35 1.64 -0.94
C ARG A 28 -1.70 1.02 -0.53
N ARG A 29 -2.60 1.83 0.04
CA ARG A 29 -3.96 1.41 0.42
C ARG A 29 -4.86 1.32 -0.82
N LEU A 30 -4.75 2.30 -1.73
CA LEU A 30 -5.55 2.35 -2.96
C LEU A 30 -5.31 1.11 -3.83
N VAL A 31 -4.05 0.75 -4.08
CA VAL A 31 -3.70 -0.39 -4.94
C VAL A 31 -4.18 -1.73 -4.39
N ARG A 32 -4.31 -1.87 -3.07
CA ARG A 32 -4.84 -3.09 -2.44
C ARG A 32 -6.37 -3.19 -2.51
N SER A 33 -7.06 -2.08 -2.77
CA SER A 33 -8.51 -2.10 -2.86
C SER A 33 -8.98 -2.73 -4.16
N ILE A 34 -9.90 -3.68 -4.05
CA ILE A 34 -10.45 -4.42 -5.20
C ILE A 34 -11.20 -3.49 -6.16
N ALA A 35 -11.89 -2.47 -5.61
CA ALA A 35 -12.63 -1.50 -6.40
C ALA A 35 -11.72 -0.71 -7.37
N ILE A 36 -10.52 -0.31 -6.93
CA ILE A 36 -9.60 0.47 -7.76
C ILE A 36 -8.99 -0.37 -8.87
N PHE A 37 -8.82 -1.67 -8.65
CA PHE A 37 -8.39 -2.58 -9.71
C PHE A 37 -9.40 -2.62 -10.87
N TYR A 38 -10.69 -2.81 -10.55
CA TYR A 38 -11.74 -2.85 -11.58
C TYR A 38 -12.01 -1.49 -12.22
N LEU A 39 -11.99 -0.40 -11.44
CA LEU A 39 -12.14 0.97 -11.96
C LEU A 39 -10.96 1.38 -12.84
N GLY A 40 -9.73 1.06 -12.41
CA GLY A 40 -8.52 1.31 -13.19
C GLY A 40 -8.51 0.51 -14.49
N GLY A 41 -8.89 -0.77 -14.41
CA GLY A 41 -9.07 -1.63 -15.58
C GLY A 41 -10.10 -1.09 -16.57
N LEU A 42 -11.27 -0.65 -16.06
CA LEU A 42 -12.33 -0.03 -16.85
C LEU A 42 -11.83 1.22 -17.59
N LEU A 43 -11.18 2.15 -16.88
CA LEU A 43 -10.65 3.38 -17.46
C LEU A 43 -9.58 3.07 -18.51
N LEU A 44 -8.65 2.17 -18.19
CA LEU A 44 -7.59 1.77 -19.11
C LEU A 44 -8.17 1.10 -20.35
N GLY A 45 -9.20 0.27 -20.21
CA GLY A 45 -9.91 -0.34 -21.33
C GLY A 45 -10.60 0.66 -22.25
N ILE A 46 -11.29 1.65 -21.69
CA ILE A 46 -11.94 2.72 -22.47
C ILE A 46 -10.89 3.55 -23.22
N CYS A 47 -9.78 3.92 -22.56
CA CYS A 47 -8.66 4.62 -23.18
C CYS A 47 -8.00 3.79 -24.29
N LEU A 48 -7.76 2.50 -24.04
CA LEU A 48 -7.16 1.58 -25.00
C LEU A 48 -8.05 1.39 -26.24
N SER A 49 -9.37 1.37 -26.03
CA SER A 49 -10.35 1.27 -27.13
C SER A 49 -10.30 2.49 -28.05
N PHE A 50 -10.12 3.69 -27.48
CA PHE A 50 -9.96 4.92 -28.25
C PHE A 50 -8.65 4.93 -29.07
N LEU A 51 -7.55 4.47 -28.47
CA LEU A 51 -6.27 4.27 -29.17
C LEU A 51 -6.37 3.23 -30.29
N PHE A 52 -7.06 2.12 -30.05
CA PHE A 52 -7.26 1.08 -31.04
C PHE A 52 -8.10 1.58 -32.23
N PHE A 53 -9.12 2.39 -31.98
CA PHE A 53 -9.92 3.01 -33.04
C PHE A 53 -9.06 3.94 -33.92
N GLY A 54 -8.23 4.79 -33.31
CA GLY A 54 -7.29 5.64 -34.04
C GLY A 54 -6.28 4.82 -34.88
N TYR A 55 -5.75 3.74 -34.32
CA TYR A 55 -4.87 2.82 -35.03
C TYR A 55 -5.58 2.10 -36.19
N PHE A 56 -6.82 1.67 -35.99
CA PHE A 56 -7.60 0.98 -37.01
C PHE A 56 -7.91 1.90 -38.19
N LEU A 57 -8.23 3.18 -37.92
CA LEU A 57 -8.40 4.20 -38.96
C LEU A 57 -7.12 4.38 -39.80
N GLN A 58 -5.95 4.43 -39.17
CA GLN A 58 -4.67 4.50 -39.88
C GLN A 58 -4.42 3.28 -40.77
N ARG A 59 -4.94 2.12 -40.39
CA ARG A 59 -4.79 0.88 -41.16
C ARG A 59 -5.72 0.79 -42.38
N ILE A 60 -6.86 1.47 -42.36
CA ILE A 60 -7.82 1.50 -43.48
C ILE A 60 -7.36 2.43 -44.60
N ILE A 61 -6.56 3.47 -44.30
CA ILE A 61 -6.06 4.39 -45.32
C ILE A 61 -4.98 3.68 -46.14
N PRO A 62 -5.15 3.53 -47.48
CA PRO A 62 -4.18 2.84 -48.34
C PRO A 62 -2.97 3.75 -48.59
N ILE A 63 -2.08 3.82 -47.60
CA ILE A 63 -0.86 4.63 -47.66
C ILE A 63 0.29 3.76 -48.22
N PRO A 64 1.09 4.26 -49.19
CA PRO A 64 2.18 3.51 -49.80
C PRO A 64 3.22 3.05 -48.75
N SER A 65 3.82 1.88 -48.98
CA SER A 65 4.64 1.17 -47.97
C SER A 65 5.83 1.98 -47.41
N ILE A 66 6.35 2.96 -48.16
CA ILE A 66 7.47 3.82 -47.77
C ILE A 66 7.10 4.86 -46.69
N THR A 67 5.85 5.33 -46.63
CA THR A 67 5.39 6.29 -45.61
C THR A 67 4.79 5.62 -44.38
N ARG A 68 4.63 4.29 -44.37
CA ARG A 68 4.00 3.54 -43.26
C ARG A 68 4.87 3.45 -42.01
N ILE A 69 6.20 3.34 -42.16
CA ILE A 69 7.15 3.22 -41.04
C ILE A 69 7.29 4.55 -40.27
N PRO A 70 7.47 5.72 -40.95
CA PRO A 70 7.44 7.02 -40.28
C PRO A 70 6.07 7.35 -39.67
N LEU A 71 4.97 6.88 -40.25
CA LEU A 71 3.62 7.08 -39.71
C LEU A 71 3.36 6.24 -38.44
N PHE A 72 3.99 5.08 -38.29
CA PHE A 72 3.90 4.29 -37.06
C PHE A 72 4.61 4.98 -35.89
N PHE A 73 5.81 5.54 -36.12
CA PHE A 73 6.50 6.37 -35.13
C PHE A 73 5.86 7.76 -34.98
N GLY A 74 5.27 8.29 -36.06
CA GLY A 74 4.58 9.58 -36.14
C GLY A 74 3.06 9.50 -35.93
N GLY A 75 2.54 8.38 -35.42
CA GLY A 75 1.09 8.17 -35.23
C GLY A 75 0.58 8.79 -33.93
N TRP A 76 1.46 9.00 -32.96
CA TRP A 76 1.19 9.73 -31.71
C TRP A 76 0.52 11.09 -31.94
N PRO A 77 1.03 11.99 -32.82
CA PRO A 77 0.39 13.28 -33.07
C PRO A 77 -1.00 13.17 -33.71
N ILE A 78 -1.27 12.13 -34.52
CA ILE A 78 -2.62 11.89 -35.05
C ILE A 78 -3.57 11.47 -33.92
N SER A 79 -3.13 10.59 -33.02
CA SER A 79 -3.91 10.21 -31.85
C SER A 79 -4.14 11.40 -30.90
N LEU A 80 -3.13 12.26 -30.70
CA LEU A 80 -3.27 13.50 -29.92
C LEU A 80 -4.21 14.50 -30.60
N TYR A 81 -4.14 14.64 -31.93
CA TYR A 81 -5.01 15.54 -32.69
C TYR A 81 -6.46 15.08 -32.60
N PHE A 82 -6.72 13.78 -32.72
CA PHE A 82 -8.06 13.21 -32.55
C PHE A 82 -8.55 13.34 -31.10
N SER A 83 -7.67 13.16 -30.11
CA SER A 83 -7.96 13.41 -28.70
C SER A 83 -8.30 14.87 -28.44
N TYR A 84 -7.55 15.80 -29.02
CA TYR A 84 -7.79 17.23 -28.94
C TYR A 84 -9.12 17.63 -29.61
N LEU A 85 -9.40 17.08 -30.79
CA LEU A 85 -10.66 17.30 -31.51
C LEU A 85 -11.85 16.81 -30.67
N THR A 86 -11.71 15.63 -30.06
CA THR A 86 -12.72 15.09 -29.15
C THR A 86 -12.88 15.99 -27.93
N TRP A 87 -11.77 16.42 -27.30
CA TRP A 87 -11.78 17.27 -26.11
C TRP A 87 -12.43 18.64 -26.33
N THR A 88 -12.18 19.24 -27.49
CA THR A 88 -12.74 20.55 -27.86
C THR A 88 -14.20 20.48 -28.26
N ASN A 89 -14.68 19.33 -28.72
CA ASN A 89 -16.05 19.12 -29.16
C ASN A 89 -16.86 18.21 -28.21
N ILE A 90 -16.42 18.05 -26.95
CA ILE A 90 -17.10 17.21 -25.95
C ILE A 90 -18.55 17.64 -25.81
N ASP A 91 -18.83 18.94 -25.69
CA ASP A 91 -20.18 19.46 -25.48
C ASP A 91 -21.13 19.10 -26.63
N LEU A 92 -20.63 19.16 -27.87
CA LEU A 92 -21.38 18.79 -29.07
C LEU A 92 -21.65 17.30 -29.12
N ILE A 93 -20.64 16.47 -28.80
CA ILE A 93 -20.80 15.00 -28.74
C ILE A 93 -21.79 14.60 -27.63
N LEU A 94 -21.70 15.24 -26.46
CA LEU A 94 -22.58 15.01 -25.32
C LEU A 94 -23.97 15.61 -25.49
N GLN A 95 -24.23 16.51 -26.43
CA GLN A 95 -25.58 17.02 -26.67
C GLN A 95 -26.28 16.27 -27.81
N ASP A 96 -25.60 16.10 -28.94
CA ASP A 96 -26.20 15.56 -30.17
C ASP A 96 -26.07 14.03 -30.28
N TYR A 97 -25.03 13.42 -29.70
CA TYR A 97 -24.72 11.99 -29.85
C TYR A 97 -24.73 11.20 -28.54
N LYS A 98 -25.51 11.65 -27.55
CA LYS A 98 -25.63 11.05 -26.20
C LYS A 98 -25.77 9.53 -26.21
N LEU A 99 -26.67 8.99 -27.03
CA LEU A 99 -26.94 7.56 -27.10
C LEU A 99 -25.73 6.76 -27.60
N TYR A 100 -24.99 7.29 -28.58
CA TYR A 100 -23.78 6.65 -29.08
C TYR A 100 -22.66 6.68 -28.05
N ALA A 101 -22.52 7.78 -27.30
CA ALA A 101 -21.54 7.89 -26.22
C ALA A 101 -21.84 6.89 -25.09
N ILE A 102 -23.11 6.76 -24.69
CA ILE A 102 -23.53 5.78 -23.68
C ILE A 102 -23.29 4.36 -24.19
N PHE A 103 -23.69 4.06 -25.43
CA PHE A 103 -23.47 2.75 -26.03
C PHE A 103 -21.99 2.38 -26.06
N TYR A 104 -21.12 3.30 -26.48
CA TYR A 104 -19.67 3.10 -26.48
C TYR A 104 -19.13 2.80 -25.07
N LEU A 105 -19.50 3.63 -24.09
CA LEU A 105 -19.04 3.47 -22.71
C LEU A 105 -19.53 2.15 -22.09
N CYS A 106 -20.78 1.75 -22.37
CA CYS A 106 -21.32 0.47 -21.91
C CYS A 106 -20.66 -0.72 -22.62
N PHE A 107 -20.52 -0.72 -23.94
CA PHE A 107 -19.99 -1.85 -24.70
C PHE A 107 -18.52 -2.09 -24.36
N PHE A 108 -17.66 -1.07 -24.48
CA PHE A 108 -16.24 -1.19 -24.15
C PHE A 108 -16.01 -1.30 -22.65
N GLY A 109 -16.89 -0.73 -21.82
CA GLY A 109 -16.84 -0.89 -20.38
C GLY A 109 -17.10 -2.33 -19.95
N VAL A 110 -18.17 -2.96 -20.46
CA VAL A 110 -18.46 -4.38 -20.19
C VAL A 110 -17.37 -5.28 -20.74
N LEU A 111 -16.87 -5.02 -21.94
CA LEU A 111 -15.76 -5.78 -22.52
C LEU A 111 -14.50 -5.70 -21.65
N SER A 112 -14.14 -4.49 -21.21
CA SER A 112 -13.01 -4.27 -20.31
C SER A 112 -13.20 -4.97 -18.96
N LEU A 113 -14.38 -4.86 -18.35
CA LEU A 113 -14.70 -5.55 -17.09
C LEU A 113 -14.66 -7.07 -17.25
N ALA A 114 -15.14 -7.62 -18.37
CA ALA A 114 -15.08 -9.05 -18.65
C ALA A 114 -13.62 -9.55 -18.74
N VAL A 115 -12.74 -8.77 -19.37
CA VAL A 115 -11.30 -9.08 -19.44
C VAL A 115 -10.66 -8.97 -18.06
N CYS A 116 -10.91 -7.89 -17.31
CA CYS A 116 -10.38 -7.70 -15.96
C CYS A 116 -10.90 -8.75 -14.98
N TYR A 117 -12.15 -9.19 -15.12
CA TYR A 117 -12.73 -10.28 -14.33
C TYR A 117 -12.04 -11.62 -14.63
N ARG A 118 -11.73 -11.87 -15.91
CA ARG A 118 -11.02 -13.09 -16.33
C ARG A 118 -9.57 -13.13 -15.83
N VAL A 119 -8.88 -11.98 -15.84
CA VAL A 119 -7.49 -11.88 -15.38
C VAL A 119 -7.41 -11.92 -13.85
N GLY A 120 -8.38 -11.31 -13.17
CA GLY A 120 -8.43 -11.21 -11.71
C GLY A 120 -7.43 -10.20 -11.13
N PRO A 121 -7.61 -9.78 -9.87
CA PRO A 121 -6.71 -8.85 -9.20
C PRO A 121 -5.35 -9.52 -8.90
N PRO A 122 -4.21 -8.80 -9.08
CA PRO A 122 -2.89 -9.33 -8.82
C PRO A 122 -2.71 -9.65 -7.33
N SER A 123 -2.43 -10.91 -7.02
CA SER A 123 -2.29 -11.39 -5.63
C SER A 123 -0.85 -11.33 -5.10
N ASP A 124 0.14 -11.13 -5.98
CA ASP A 124 1.54 -11.08 -5.60
C ASP A 124 1.91 -9.76 -4.92
N ILE A 125 2.37 -9.83 -3.68
CA ILE A 125 2.81 -8.67 -2.88
C ILE A 125 3.88 -7.83 -3.59
N ARG A 126 4.74 -8.46 -4.40
CA ARG A 126 5.80 -7.78 -5.16
C ARG A 126 5.19 -6.89 -6.25
N THR A 127 4.20 -7.39 -6.98
CA THR A 127 3.51 -6.66 -8.05
C THR A 127 2.70 -5.50 -7.47
N LEU A 128 2.01 -5.72 -6.35
CA LEU A 128 1.28 -4.67 -5.64
C LEU A 128 2.20 -3.55 -5.16
N ASN A 129 3.39 -3.90 -4.65
CA ASN A 129 4.39 -2.91 -4.26
C ASN A 129 4.93 -2.13 -5.47
N LEU A 130 5.22 -2.77 -6.59
CA LEU A 130 5.65 -2.08 -7.82
C LEU A 130 4.58 -1.12 -8.34
N ILE A 131 3.32 -1.55 -8.42
CA ILE A 131 2.21 -0.70 -8.85
C ILE A 131 2.03 0.49 -7.88
N ALA A 132 2.14 0.26 -6.57
CA ALA A 132 2.08 1.33 -5.58
C ALA A 132 3.23 2.34 -5.76
N TRP A 133 4.45 1.87 -6.05
CA TRP A 133 5.60 2.75 -6.30
C TRP A 133 5.41 3.56 -7.57
N LEU A 134 4.91 2.94 -8.65
CA LEU A 134 4.60 3.65 -9.90
C LEU A 134 3.52 4.71 -9.69
N LEU A 135 2.45 4.36 -8.96
CA LEU A 135 1.38 5.31 -8.63
C LEU A 135 1.89 6.47 -7.76
N GLN A 136 2.74 6.18 -6.77
CA GLN A 136 3.37 7.20 -5.93
C GLN A 136 4.33 8.09 -6.73
N LEU A 137 5.16 7.53 -7.60
CA LEU A 137 6.07 8.28 -8.46
C LEU A 137 5.30 9.17 -9.44
N ALA A 138 4.23 8.65 -10.05
CA ALA A 138 3.36 9.44 -10.92
C ALA A 138 2.69 10.60 -10.17
N SER A 139 2.20 10.36 -8.95
CA SER A 139 1.63 11.43 -8.12
C SER A 139 2.67 12.47 -7.69
N LEU A 140 3.90 12.05 -7.39
CA LEU A 140 5.00 12.97 -7.07
C LEU A 140 5.39 13.82 -8.28
N ALA A 141 5.47 13.23 -9.46
CA ALA A 141 5.71 13.95 -10.71
C ALA A 141 4.60 14.97 -10.97
N ALA A 142 3.33 14.59 -10.78
CA ALA A 142 2.19 15.51 -10.91
C ALA A 142 2.30 16.68 -9.93
N ILE A 143 2.59 16.42 -8.65
CA ILE A 143 2.82 17.46 -7.63
C ILE A 143 3.95 18.41 -8.06
N TYR A 144 5.06 17.86 -8.58
CA TYR A 144 6.19 18.65 -9.04
C TYR A 144 5.85 19.56 -10.23
N PHE A 145 5.20 19.02 -11.27
CA PHE A 145 4.79 19.80 -12.44
C PHE A 145 3.75 20.88 -12.10
N LEU A 146 2.81 20.57 -11.19
CA LEU A 146 1.84 21.56 -10.69
C LEU A 146 2.52 22.64 -9.86
N SER A 147 3.52 22.28 -9.04
CA SER A 147 4.32 23.24 -8.27
C SER A 147 5.13 24.17 -9.17
N LEU A 148 5.74 23.65 -10.24
CA LEU A 148 6.49 24.45 -11.20
C LEU A 148 5.60 25.43 -11.97
N SER A 149 4.36 25.01 -12.27
CA SER A 149 3.35 25.88 -12.90
C SER A 149 2.92 27.02 -11.99
N ARG A 150 3.03 26.82 -10.66
CA ARG A 150 2.68 27.80 -9.62
C ARG A 150 3.70 28.94 -9.53
N GLU A 151 4.99 28.66 -9.74
CA GLU A 151 6.07 29.67 -9.66
C GLU A 151 6.08 30.65 -10.84
N ARG A 152 5.44 30.32 -11.96
CA ARG A 152 5.31 31.22 -13.13
C ARG A 152 4.07 32.13 -13.04
N GLY A 153 3.20 31.94 -12.06
CA GLY A 153 2.04 32.78 -11.81
C GLY A 153 2.21 33.58 -10.52
N GLU A 154 1.92 34.88 -10.57
CA GLU A 154 1.83 35.74 -9.39
C GLU A 154 0.67 35.26 -8.51
N ILE A 155 0.96 34.47 -7.48
CA ILE A 155 -0.04 34.09 -6.46
C ILE A 155 0.21 34.94 -5.21
N PRO A 156 -0.85 35.50 -4.58
CA PRO A 156 -0.74 36.16 -3.30
C PRO A 156 -0.26 35.21 -2.20
N VAL A 157 0.65 35.72 -1.39
CA VAL A 157 1.54 35.01 -0.46
C VAL A 157 0.80 34.29 0.69
N GLU A 158 -0.49 34.53 0.87
CA GLU A 158 -1.26 34.11 2.05
C GLU A 158 -1.56 32.60 2.08
N ALA A 159 -1.63 31.91 0.94
CA ALA A 159 -1.85 30.45 0.89
C ALA A 159 -0.55 29.62 1.00
N SER A 160 0.63 30.27 0.99
CA SER A 160 1.94 29.60 1.01
C SER A 160 2.32 29.07 2.40
N ASN A 161 1.90 29.77 3.45
CA ASN A 161 2.36 29.51 4.82
C ASN A 161 1.55 28.39 5.50
N ALA A 162 0.24 28.30 5.24
CA ALA A 162 -0.60 27.21 5.73
C ALA A 162 -0.19 25.86 5.11
N CYS A 163 0.16 25.86 3.83
CA CYS A 163 0.50 24.63 3.09
C CYS A 163 1.82 23.97 3.55
N LYS A 164 2.80 24.76 4.04
CA LYS A 164 4.09 24.23 4.53
C LYS A 164 4.00 23.62 5.92
N SER A 165 3.22 24.26 6.82
CA SER A 165 2.95 23.73 8.17
C SER A 165 2.20 22.40 8.10
N ASP A 166 1.13 22.36 7.29
CA ASP A 166 0.26 21.19 7.22
C ASP A 166 0.93 20.03 6.48
N ALA A 167 1.70 20.30 5.42
CA ALA A 167 2.44 19.26 4.72
C ALA A 167 3.48 18.58 5.64
N HIS A 168 4.20 19.34 6.48
CA HIS A 168 5.15 18.75 7.43
C HIS A 168 4.44 17.91 8.49
N GLN A 169 3.30 18.37 9.02
CA GLN A 169 2.52 17.61 10.01
C GLN A 169 1.89 16.35 9.40
N ILE A 170 1.44 16.39 8.15
CA ILE A 170 0.88 15.24 7.44
C ILE A 170 1.97 14.23 7.09
N ILE A 171 3.17 14.69 6.70
CA ILE A 171 4.32 13.81 6.45
C ILE A 171 4.79 13.14 7.75
N THR A 172 4.89 13.87 8.87
CA THR A 172 5.25 13.26 10.17
C THR A 172 4.15 12.36 10.72
N PHE A 173 2.87 12.60 10.41
CA PHE A 173 1.78 11.70 10.79
C PHE A 173 1.77 10.39 9.99
N ILE A 174 2.18 10.43 8.71
CA ILE A 174 2.10 9.27 7.79
C ILE A 174 3.39 8.46 7.77
N TYR A 175 4.54 9.11 7.92
CA TYR A 175 5.85 8.47 8.04
C TYR A 175 6.38 8.44 9.48
N GLY A 176 5.61 8.95 10.44
CA GLY A 176 5.93 8.84 11.86
C GLY A 176 6.00 7.37 12.28
N PRO A 177 6.93 7.00 13.16
CA PRO A 177 7.01 5.64 13.67
C PRO A 177 5.63 5.27 14.23
N GLN A 178 5.05 4.17 13.73
CA GLN A 178 3.84 3.61 14.34
C GLN A 178 4.13 3.46 15.83
N GLN A 179 3.47 4.25 16.67
CA GLN A 179 3.60 4.14 18.10
C GLN A 179 3.17 2.71 18.44
N ARG A 180 4.15 1.86 18.74
CA ARG A 180 3.87 0.51 19.22
C ARG A 180 3.13 0.70 20.52
N LYS A 181 1.88 0.21 20.58
CA LYS A 181 1.14 0.14 21.85
C LYS A 181 2.06 -0.59 22.83
N LEU A 182 2.48 0.12 23.88
CA LEU A 182 3.24 -0.53 24.96
C LEU A 182 2.27 -1.53 25.59
N LEU A 183 2.67 -2.80 25.52
CA LEU A 183 1.88 -3.90 26.03
C LEU A 183 1.92 -3.83 27.57
N THR A 184 0.78 -4.00 28.22
CA THR A 184 0.78 -4.14 29.69
C THR A 184 1.56 -5.40 30.08
N GLU A 185 2.09 -5.45 31.31
CA GLU A 185 2.90 -6.58 31.75
C GLU A 185 2.13 -7.92 31.66
N ASP A 186 0.84 -7.90 31.98
CA ASP A 186 -0.04 -9.07 31.87
C ASP A 186 -0.26 -9.50 30.41
N GLU A 187 -0.58 -8.55 29.51
CA GLU A 187 -0.72 -8.82 28.08
C GLU A 187 0.61 -9.39 27.50
N TYR A 188 1.77 -8.89 27.97
CA TYR A 188 3.08 -9.41 27.57
C TYR A 188 3.32 -10.84 28.05
N ARG A 189 2.97 -11.14 29.30
CA ARG A 189 3.08 -12.50 29.87
C ARG A 189 2.17 -13.48 29.14
N GLU A 190 0.95 -13.08 28.78
CA GLU A 190 0.02 -13.91 28.01
C GLU A 190 0.48 -14.15 26.57
N GLU A 191 0.94 -13.11 25.88
CA GLU A 191 1.45 -13.22 24.52
C GLU A 191 2.71 -14.08 24.49
N ALA A 192 3.61 -13.90 25.46
CA ALA A 192 4.79 -14.75 25.62
C ALA A 192 4.42 -16.23 25.79
N ARG A 193 3.47 -16.55 26.69
CA ARG A 193 3.00 -17.95 26.88
C ARG A 193 2.43 -18.53 25.59
N THR A 194 1.60 -17.79 24.89
CA THR A 194 0.91 -18.24 23.67
C THR A 194 1.90 -18.48 22.53
N TYR A 195 2.78 -17.51 22.25
CA TYR A 195 3.79 -17.64 21.21
C TYR A 195 4.83 -18.72 21.53
N THR A 196 5.25 -18.84 22.79
CA THR A 196 6.14 -19.92 23.23
C THR A 196 5.51 -21.28 22.96
N GLN A 197 4.23 -21.49 23.30
CA GLN A 197 3.53 -22.75 23.02
C GLN A 197 3.47 -23.05 21.51
N ILE A 198 3.10 -22.05 20.71
CA ILE A 198 3.01 -22.20 19.24
C ILE A 198 4.37 -22.58 18.64
N GLU A 199 5.46 -21.91 19.04
CA GLU A 199 6.79 -22.19 18.52
C GLU A 199 7.34 -23.54 19.02
N LEU A 200 7.05 -23.92 20.26
CA LEU A 200 7.38 -25.23 20.79
C LEU A 200 6.67 -26.35 20.03
N ASP A 201 5.40 -26.17 19.66
CA ASP A 201 4.65 -27.14 18.85
C ASP A 201 5.18 -27.22 17.41
N LYS A 202 5.55 -26.07 16.81
CA LYS A 202 6.24 -26.05 15.52
C LYS A 202 7.56 -26.81 15.58
N LEU A 203 8.34 -26.62 16.65
CA LEU A 203 9.58 -27.33 16.90
C LEU A 203 9.34 -28.85 17.00
N LYS A 204 8.35 -29.30 17.77
CA LYS A 204 7.98 -30.73 17.88
C LYS A 204 7.69 -31.33 16.50
N ARG A 205 6.82 -30.68 15.72
CA ARG A 205 6.45 -31.13 14.36
C ARG A 205 7.65 -31.18 13.43
N HIS A 206 8.56 -30.20 13.52
CA HIS A 206 9.78 -30.17 12.71
C HIS A 206 10.67 -31.37 13.03
N CYS A 207 10.90 -31.65 14.31
CA CYS A 207 11.69 -32.79 14.79
C CYS A 207 11.05 -34.15 14.50
N GLN A 208 9.73 -34.23 14.32
CA GLN A 208 9.02 -35.47 13.98
C GLN A 208 8.95 -35.76 12.46
N SER A 209 9.22 -34.77 11.60
CA SER A 209 9.10 -34.90 10.13
C SER A 209 10.29 -35.62 9.46
N GLN A 210 10.16 -36.12 8.23
CA GLN A 210 11.21 -36.84 7.47
C GLN A 210 12.54 -36.04 7.29
N LYS A 211 12.52 -34.71 7.44
CA LYS A 211 13.71 -33.82 7.45
C LYS A 211 14.46 -33.81 8.79
N SER A 212 14.04 -34.63 9.77
CA SER A 212 14.49 -34.59 11.16
C SER A 212 15.89 -35.13 11.43
N ARG A 213 16.56 -35.79 10.48
CA ARG A 213 17.90 -36.36 10.74
C ARG A 213 18.91 -35.28 11.18
N ASP A 214 18.84 -34.10 10.57
CA ASP A 214 19.68 -32.96 10.96
C ASP A 214 19.23 -32.35 12.31
N ALA A 215 17.92 -32.30 12.58
CA ALA A 215 17.38 -31.84 13.86
C ALA A 215 17.79 -32.77 15.02
N LEU A 216 17.74 -34.09 14.82
CA LEU A 216 18.18 -35.09 15.80
C LEU A 216 19.70 -35.01 16.04
N ARG A 217 20.49 -34.70 15.00
CA ARG A 217 21.93 -34.44 15.11
C ARG A 217 22.24 -33.17 15.91
N LEU A 218 21.37 -32.16 15.85
CA LEU A 218 21.49 -30.96 16.68
C LEU A 218 21.12 -31.26 18.14
N ILE A 219 20.06 -32.05 18.37
CA ILE A 219 19.62 -32.46 19.70
C ILE A 219 20.71 -33.23 20.44
N SER A 220 21.44 -34.11 19.75
CA SER A 220 22.54 -34.87 20.37
C SER A 220 23.73 -34.01 20.81
N ARG A 221 23.80 -32.74 20.38
CA ARG A 221 24.84 -31.77 20.78
C ARG A 221 24.41 -30.87 21.93
N LEU A 222 23.14 -30.92 22.34
CA LEU A 222 22.64 -30.14 23.46
C LEU A 222 23.16 -30.69 24.79
N HIS A 223 23.16 -29.84 25.81
CA HIS A 223 23.60 -30.19 27.16
C HIS A 223 22.73 -31.31 27.78
N THR A 224 21.43 -31.35 27.45
CA THR A 224 20.46 -32.31 27.98
C THR A 224 19.65 -33.00 26.87
N PRO A 225 20.26 -33.95 26.13
CA PRO A 225 19.63 -34.59 24.98
C PRO A 225 18.43 -35.47 25.36
N ASN A 226 18.47 -36.14 26.53
CA ASN A 226 17.40 -37.02 26.99
C ASN A 226 16.14 -36.25 27.45
N LYS A 227 16.34 -35.05 28.01
CA LYS A 227 15.23 -34.17 28.41
C LYS A 227 14.51 -33.60 27.18
N THR A 228 15.27 -33.25 26.16
CA THR A 228 14.71 -32.69 24.93
C THR A 228 14.04 -33.74 24.04
N SER A 229 14.55 -34.98 24.03
CA SER A 229 13.91 -36.09 23.30
C SER A 229 12.56 -36.49 23.91
N SER A 230 12.48 -36.61 25.24
CA SER A 230 11.23 -36.89 25.96
C SER A 230 10.19 -35.79 25.78
N PHE A 231 10.62 -34.52 25.73
CA PHE A 231 9.75 -33.40 25.37
C PHE A 231 9.20 -33.49 23.93
N ILE A 232 10.02 -33.89 22.95
CA ILE A 232 9.60 -34.03 21.54
C ILE A 232 8.68 -35.24 21.34
N ALA A 233 8.89 -36.31 22.11
CA ALA A 233 8.00 -37.48 22.14
C ALA A 233 6.62 -37.16 22.74
N GLY A 234 6.52 -36.08 23.53
CA GLY A 234 5.27 -35.66 24.19
C GLY A 234 5.12 -36.21 25.61
N ASP A 235 6.13 -36.91 26.13
CA ASP A 235 6.10 -37.55 27.45
C ASP A 235 6.35 -36.55 28.60
N ALA A 236 6.96 -35.40 28.30
CA ALA A 236 7.33 -34.39 29.29
C ALA A 236 7.06 -32.95 28.80
N GLU A 237 6.81 -32.03 29.74
CA GLU A 237 6.73 -30.58 29.49
C GLU A 237 8.15 -30.02 29.22
N HIS A 238 8.23 -28.90 28.48
CA HIS A 238 9.51 -28.23 28.15
C HIS A 238 10.31 -27.75 29.38
N ILE A 239 9.63 -27.53 30.51
CA ILE A 239 10.22 -27.12 31.79
C ILE A 239 9.95 -28.25 32.80
N SER A 240 10.98 -28.64 33.54
CA SER A 240 10.81 -29.66 34.58
C SER A 240 10.09 -29.06 35.81
N PRO A 241 9.34 -29.87 36.60
CA PRO A 241 8.67 -29.37 37.79
C PRO A 241 9.65 -28.79 38.83
N GLN A 242 10.87 -29.34 38.90
CA GLN A 242 11.93 -28.84 39.77
C GLN A 242 12.50 -27.50 39.29
N GLU A 243 12.65 -27.30 37.98
CA GLU A 243 13.05 -25.99 37.44
C GLU A 243 11.97 -24.94 37.68
N ARG A 244 10.69 -25.32 37.55
CA ARG A 244 9.55 -24.45 37.85
C ARG A 244 9.55 -24.04 39.32
N SER A 245 9.81 -24.97 40.25
CA SER A 245 9.85 -24.65 41.69
C SER A 245 11.05 -23.76 42.07
N ILE A 246 12.23 -24.01 41.50
CA ILE A 246 13.41 -23.16 41.72
C ILE A 246 13.15 -21.75 41.17
N HIS A 247 12.52 -21.64 40.00
CA HIS A 247 12.19 -20.34 39.42
C HIS A 247 11.16 -19.57 40.26
N SER A 248 10.13 -20.24 40.79
CA SER A 248 9.15 -19.57 41.67
C SER A 248 9.79 -19.10 42.98
N GLU A 249 10.61 -19.94 43.61
CA GLU A 249 11.32 -19.60 44.86
C GLU A 249 12.30 -18.43 44.66
N LEU A 250 13.06 -18.43 43.56
CA LEU A 250 13.94 -17.31 43.21
C LEU A 250 13.15 -16.02 42.94
N TYR A 251 12.01 -16.11 42.25
CA TYR A 251 11.18 -14.95 41.95
C TYR A 251 10.57 -14.33 43.22
N GLU A 252 10.07 -15.16 44.14
CA GLU A 252 9.56 -14.73 45.44
C GLU A 252 10.65 -14.10 46.31
N CYS A 253 11.87 -14.65 46.31
CA CYS A 253 13.02 -14.08 47.01
C CYS A 253 13.41 -12.69 46.44
N PHE A 254 13.44 -12.54 45.12
CA PHE A 254 13.74 -11.26 44.45
C PHE A 254 12.66 -10.19 44.66
N GLU A 255 11.38 -10.56 44.67
CA GLU A 255 10.31 -9.61 45.01
C GLU A 255 10.35 -9.21 46.49
N GLY A 256 10.60 -10.17 47.40
CA GLY A 256 10.79 -9.88 48.83
C GLY A 256 11.89 -8.84 49.07
N GLN A 257 13.06 -9.06 48.47
CA GLN A 257 14.22 -8.19 48.67
C GLN A 257 14.04 -6.77 48.08
N ASN A 258 13.31 -6.63 46.98
CA ASN A 258 12.96 -5.31 46.42
C ASN A 258 11.94 -4.54 47.29
N ASN A 259 11.05 -5.25 47.99
CA ASN A 259 10.11 -4.63 48.92
C ASN A 259 10.80 -4.19 50.23
N ASP A 260 11.83 -4.93 50.65
CA ASP A 260 12.60 -4.63 51.86
C ASP A 260 13.50 -3.39 51.69
N ASP A 261 14.07 -3.18 50.48
CA ASP A 261 14.91 -2.01 50.16
C ASP A 261 14.09 -0.71 49.89
N MET A 262 12.77 -0.80 49.69
CA MET A 262 11.88 0.37 49.51
C MET A 262 11.10 0.75 50.78
N GLY A 263 11.23 0.00 51.88
CA GLY A 263 10.57 0.28 53.16
C GLY A 263 11.11 1.49 53.94
N GLY A 264 12.16 2.16 53.45
CA GLY A 264 12.83 3.28 54.13
C GLY A 264 12.35 4.70 53.75
N TYR A 265 11.48 4.86 52.75
CA TYR A 265 11.05 6.18 52.27
C TYR A 265 9.53 6.34 52.25
N ILE A 266 8.89 6.14 53.40
CA ILE A 266 7.62 6.80 53.72
C ILE A 266 7.74 7.34 55.14
N THR A 267 8.31 8.54 55.27
CA THR A 267 7.93 9.43 56.36
C THR A 267 6.96 10.45 55.82
N ASP A 268 5.79 10.42 56.43
CA ASP A 268 4.73 11.41 56.33
C ASP A 268 5.27 12.84 56.27
N ASP A 269 4.76 13.64 55.35
CA ASP A 269 4.54 15.06 55.59
C ASP A 269 3.29 15.51 54.83
N ASN A 270 2.16 15.46 55.55
CA ASN A 270 1.00 16.31 55.31
C ASN A 270 1.32 17.71 55.85
N ASN A 271 1.28 18.74 55.00
CA ASN A 271 0.53 19.98 55.21
C ASN A 271 0.58 20.88 53.96
#